data_AF-A0A519EID4-F1
#
_entry.id   AF-A0A519EID4-F1
#
_cell.length_a   1.000
_cell.length_b   1.000
_cell.length_c   1.000
_cell.angle_alpha   90.00
_cell.angle_beta   90.00
_cell.angle_gamma   90.00
#
_symmetry.space_group_name_H-M   'P 1'
#
loop_
_entity.id
_entity.type
_entity.pdbx_description
1 polymer ?
#
loop_
_entity_poly.entity_id
_entity_poly.type
_entity_poly.pdbx_seq_one_letter_code
_entity_poly.pdbx_strand_id
1 'polypeptide(L)'
;MALKIEFPESLPVSARREEIAEAISANQVVIVCGETGSGKTTQLPKIALLLGRGKLNKPAGQGKLIGHTQPRRIAASSVAKRIAEELKTPLGDVVGFKVRFQDRLSRDASVKLMTDGILLAETQTDPLLKAYDTIIIDEAHERSLNIDFLLGYLREILPRRPDLKVIVTSATIDADRFATHFASRNGPAP
;
A
#
# COMPACT_ATOMS: atom_id res chain seq x y z
N MET A 1 11.15 -21.98 0.74
CA MET A 1 12.03 -21.20 -0.16
C MET A 1 11.71 -19.73 0.03
N ALA A 2 12.72 -18.86 0.06
CA ALA A 2 12.48 -17.41 0.13
C ALA A 2 11.77 -16.96 -1.16
N LEU A 3 10.73 -16.13 -1.03
CA LEU A 3 10.01 -15.56 -2.17
C LEU A 3 10.98 -14.71 -3.00
N LYS A 4 11.14 -15.04 -4.29
CA LYS A 4 11.96 -14.25 -5.20
C LYS A 4 11.10 -13.11 -5.78
N ILE A 5 11.50 -11.86 -5.52
CA ILE A 5 10.80 -10.66 -6.01
C ILE A 5 11.60 -10.05 -7.15
N GLU A 6 11.04 -10.09 -8.36
CA GLU A 6 11.62 -9.53 -9.59
C GLU A 6 10.90 -8.24 -9.98
N PHE A 7 11.63 -7.27 -10.55
CA PHE A 7 11.10 -5.98 -10.98
C PHE A 7 11.32 -5.80 -12.49
N PRO A 8 10.28 -5.49 -13.29
CA PRO A 8 10.47 -5.24 -14.71
C PRO A 8 11.21 -3.91 -14.91
N GLU A 9 12.44 -3.95 -15.43
CA GLU A 9 13.29 -2.77 -15.68
C GLU A 9 12.67 -1.74 -16.62
N SER A 10 11.70 -2.14 -17.44
CA SER A 10 10.98 -1.25 -18.35
C SER A 10 10.01 -0.29 -17.65
N LEU A 11 9.69 -0.50 -16.38
CA LEU A 11 8.78 0.35 -15.63
C LEU A 11 9.54 1.46 -14.89
N PRO A 12 9.15 2.74 -15.01
CA PRO A 12 9.78 3.86 -14.31
C PRO A 12 9.95 3.65 -12.79
N VAL A 13 8.95 3.07 -12.13
CA VAL A 13 9.02 2.79 -10.68
C VAL A 13 10.06 1.71 -10.35
N SER A 14 10.26 0.72 -11.23
CA SER A 14 11.31 -0.28 -11.04
C SER A 14 12.70 0.32 -11.16
N ALA A 15 12.91 1.21 -12.14
CA ALA A 15 14.20 1.89 -12.34
C ALA A 15 14.60 2.77 -11.15
N ARG A 16 13.61 3.30 -10.40
CA ARG A 16 13.81 4.08 -9.17
C ARG A 16 13.57 3.29 -7.88
N ARG A 17 13.59 1.96 -7.95
CA ARG A 17 13.29 1.08 -6.81
C ARG A 17 14.12 1.43 -5.57
N GLU A 18 15.41 1.66 -5.73
CA GLU A 18 16.34 1.89 -4.61
C GLU A 18 16.02 3.22 -3.91
N GLU A 19 15.88 4.30 -4.68
CA GLU A 19 15.44 5.62 -4.20
C GLU A 19 14.11 5.53 -3.43
N ILE A 20 13.12 4.84 -3.99
CA ILE A 20 11.80 4.65 -3.35
C ILE A 20 11.92 3.81 -2.07
N ALA A 21 12.74 2.76 -2.10
CA ALA A 21 12.96 1.88 -0.95
C ALA A 21 13.63 2.60 0.22
N GLU A 22 14.61 3.45 -0.08
CA GLU A 22 15.27 4.32 0.89
C GLU A 22 14.28 5.33 1.49
N ALA A 23 13.47 5.99 0.65
CA ALA A 23 12.45 6.93 1.11
C ALA A 23 11.44 6.27 2.06
N ILE A 24 10.92 5.08 1.70
CA ILE A 24 9.98 4.31 2.55
C ILE A 24 10.64 3.89 3.86
N SER A 25 11.93 3.54 3.83
CA SER A 25 12.64 3.11 5.03
C SER A 25 12.85 4.28 5.98
N ALA A 26 13.31 5.42 5.48
CA ALA A 26 13.63 6.61 6.25
C ALA A 26 12.39 7.37 6.77
N ASN A 27 11.26 7.30 6.06
CA ASN A 27 10.10 8.15 6.34
C ASN A 27 8.86 7.34 6.72
N GLN A 28 8.04 7.85 7.64
CA GLN A 28 6.79 7.18 8.01
C GLN A 28 5.74 7.30 6.90
N VAL A 29 5.72 8.43 6.18
CA VAL A 29 4.85 8.70 5.04
C VAL A 29 5.71 9.05 3.83
N VAL A 30 5.36 8.54 2.65
CA VAL A 30 5.99 8.86 1.37
C VAL A 30 4.92 9.11 0.32
N ILE A 31 5.08 10.16 -0.48
CA ILE A 31 4.22 10.47 -1.62
C ILE A 31 4.94 10.02 -2.90
N VAL A 32 4.33 9.10 -3.65
CA VAL A 32 4.90 8.61 -4.91
C VAL A 32 4.08 9.11 -6.08
N CYS A 33 4.65 10.06 -6.82
CA CYS A 33 4.06 10.65 -8.01
C CYS A 33 4.66 10.06 -9.29
N GLY A 34 3.81 9.87 -10.30
CA GLY A 34 4.23 9.47 -11.63
C GLY A 34 3.04 9.17 -12.52
N GLU A 35 3.19 9.24 -13.84
CA GLU A 35 2.08 9.05 -14.77
C GLU A 35 1.43 7.66 -14.67
N THR A 36 0.21 7.52 -15.18
CA THR A 36 -0.44 6.22 -15.34
C THR A 36 0.43 5.31 -16.20
N GLY A 37 0.55 4.03 -15.81
CA GLY A 37 1.44 3.08 -16.50
C GLY A 37 2.88 3.07 -16.00
N SER A 38 3.28 3.98 -15.10
CA SER A 38 4.62 4.00 -14.49
C SER A 38 4.95 2.79 -13.59
N GLY A 39 3.94 2.01 -13.20
CA GLY A 39 4.09 0.81 -12.38
C GLY A 39 3.83 0.99 -10.88
N LYS A 40 3.41 2.18 -10.41
CA LYS A 40 3.17 2.46 -8.97
C LYS A 40 2.35 1.38 -8.27
N THR A 41 1.16 1.13 -8.79
CA THR A 41 0.17 0.16 -8.28
C THR A 41 0.73 -1.26 -8.12
N THR A 42 1.53 -1.75 -9.06
CA THR A 42 2.00 -3.14 -9.02
C THR A 42 3.35 -3.28 -8.32
N GLN A 43 4.22 -2.27 -8.39
CA GLN A 43 5.60 -2.37 -7.90
C GLN A 43 5.76 -1.92 -6.44
N LEU A 44 5.04 -0.89 -5.97
CA LEU A 44 5.16 -0.41 -4.58
C LEU A 44 4.90 -1.47 -3.51
N PRO A 45 3.85 -2.33 -3.58
CA PRO A 45 3.70 -3.41 -2.60
C PRO A 45 4.84 -4.43 -2.65
N LYS A 46 5.45 -4.66 -3.83
CA LYS A 46 6.62 -5.54 -3.97
C LYS A 46 7.87 -4.93 -3.34
N ILE A 47 8.06 -3.60 -3.46
CA ILE A 47 9.13 -2.88 -2.77
C ILE A 47 8.92 -2.97 -1.25
N ALA A 48 7.70 -2.78 -0.76
CA ALA A 48 7.40 -2.94 0.66
C ALA A 48 7.71 -4.37 1.17
N LEU A 49 7.33 -5.41 0.41
CA LEU A 49 7.70 -6.79 0.71
C LEU A 49 9.22 -6.99 0.76
N LEU A 50 9.97 -6.41 -0.18
CA LEU A 50 11.43 -6.47 -0.20
C LEU A 50 12.05 -5.82 1.05
N LEU A 51 11.44 -4.75 1.56
CA LEU A 51 11.84 -4.07 2.79
C LEU A 51 11.44 -4.82 4.08
N GLY A 52 11.01 -6.08 3.99
CA GLY A 52 10.66 -6.89 5.14
C GLY A 52 9.28 -6.58 5.76
N ARG A 53 8.41 -5.87 5.03
CA ARG A 53 7.01 -5.62 5.42
C ARG A 53 6.10 -6.76 4.96
N GLY A 54 4.93 -6.90 5.56
CA GLY A 54 4.01 -7.98 5.24
C GLY A 54 4.32 -9.29 5.99
N LYS A 55 3.32 -10.16 6.10
CA LYS A 55 3.34 -11.33 6.99
C LYS A 55 4.48 -12.31 6.70
N LEU A 56 4.79 -12.55 5.43
CA LEU A 56 5.77 -13.53 4.98
C LEU A 56 7.20 -13.23 5.48
N ASN A 57 7.45 -12.00 5.90
CA ASN A 57 8.74 -11.54 6.42
C ASN A 57 8.87 -11.68 7.94
N LYS A 58 7.88 -12.28 8.61
CA LYS A 58 7.83 -12.45 10.07
C LYS A 58 7.50 -13.90 10.44
N PRO A 59 7.81 -14.34 11.67
CA PRO A 59 7.36 -15.63 12.16
C PRO A 59 5.84 -15.77 12.07
N ALA A 60 5.36 -17.00 11.90
CA ALA A 60 3.93 -17.30 11.82
C ALA A 60 3.17 -16.67 13.00
N GLY A 61 2.07 -15.98 12.69
CA GLY A 61 1.23 -15.29 13.68
C GLY A 61 1.76 -13.94 14.19
N GLN A 62 2.97 -13.50 13.82
CA GLN A 62 3.55 -12.22 14.28
C GLN A 62 3.58 -11.14 13.19
N GLY A 63 3.30 -11.52 11.95
CA GLY A 63 3.28 -10.62 10.81
C GLY A 63 2.02 -9.77 10.69
N LYS A 64 2.18 -8.56 10.14
CA LYS A 64 1.07 -7.67 9.76
C LYS A 64 0.92 -7.64 8.24
N LEU A 65 -0.21 -7.14 7.76
CA LEU A 65 -0.50 -7.00 6.33
C LEU A 65 0.09 -5.70 5.77
N ILE A 66 0.36 -5.74 4.47
CA ILE A 66 0.40 -4.57 3.60
C ILE A 66 -1.02 -4.39 3.06
N GLY A 67 -1.69 -3.32 3.47
CA GLY A 67 -3.00 -2.93 2.93
C GLY A 67 -2.79 -2.04 1.71
N HIS A 68 -3.43 -2.34 0.60
CA HIS A 68 -3.31 -1.55 -0.63
C HIS A 68 -4.69 -1.22 -1.15
N THR A 69 -5.09 0.04 -1.04
CA THR A 69 -6.42 0.49 -1.45
C THR A 69 -6.46 0.87 -2.90
N GLN A 70 -7.62 0.65 -3.52
CA GLN A 70 -7.92 0.94 -4.91
C GLN A 70 -9.37 1.43 -4.99
N PRO A 71 -9.67 2.58 -5.59
CA PRO A 71 -11.02 3.18 -5.55
C PRO A 71 -12.09 2.31 -6.21
N ARG A 72 -11.70 1.43 -7.14
CA ARG A 72 -12.62 0.60 -7.93
C ARG A 72 -12.44 -0.88 -7.60
N ARG A 73 -13.56 -1.60 -7.39
CA ARG A 73 -13.58 -3.06 -7.09
C ARG A 73 -12.86 -3.90 -8.15
N ILE A 74 -13.11 -3.60 -9.43
CA ILE A 74 -12.50 -4.33 -10.55
C ILE A 74 -10.98 -4.08 -10.56
N ALA A 75 -10.54 -2.85 -10.30
CA ALA A 75 -9.12 -2.52 -10.20
C ALA A 75 -8.46 -3.28 -9.04
N ALA A 76 -9.03 -3.27 -7.85
CA ALA A 76 -8.49 -4.00 -6.69
C ALA A 76 -8.27 -5.50 -6.99
N SER A 77 -9.26 -6.16 -7.57
CA SER A 77 -9.17 -7.59 -7.92
C SER A 77 -8.23 -7.88 -9.09
N SER A 78 -8.19 -7.01 -10.10
CA SER A 78 -7.28 -7.15 -11.26
C SER A 78 -5.82 -6.93 -10.86
N VAL A 79 -5.55 -5.91 -10.04
CA VAL A 79 -4.22 -5.61 -9.51
C VAL A 79 -3.72 -6.76 -8.63
N ALA A 80 -4.57 -7.33 -7.77
CA ALA A 80 -4.20 -8.48 -6.95
C ALA A 80 -3.75 -9.67 -7.81
N LYS A 81 -4.51 -9.98 -8.88
CA LYS A 81 -4.14 -11.03 -9.85
C LYS A 81 -2.79 -10.74 -10.49
N ARG A 82 -2.60 -9.51 -10.98
CA ARG A 82 -1.36 -9.10 -11.64
C ARG A 82 -0.14 -9.21 -10.73
N ILE A 83 -0.23 -8.76 -9.48
CA ILE A 83 0.90 -8.86 -8.53
C ILE A 83 1.16 -10.33 -8.18
N ALA A 84 0.12 -11.15 -7.99
CA ALA A 84 0.29 -12.58 -7.73
C ALA A 84 1.01 -13.30 -8.89
N GLU A 85 0.65 -12.98 -10.15
CA GLU A 85 1.31 -13.46 -11.36
C GLU A 85 2.78 -13.03 -11.41
N GLU A 86 3.08 -11.75 -11.16
CA GLU A 86 4.46 -11.25 -11.14
C GLU A 86 5.31 -11.89 -10.03
N LEU A 87 4.70 -12.23 -8.90
CA LEU A 87 5.35 -12.96 -7.80
C LEU A 87 5.40 -14.48 -8.03
N LYS A 88 4.78 -14.99 -9.11
CA LYS A 88 4.69 -16.43 -9.43
C LYS A 88 4.05 -17.23 -8.29
N THR A 89 2.99 -16.67 -7.69
CA THR A 89 2.24 -17.27 -6.58
C THR A 89 0.76 -17.40 -6.91
N PRO A 90 0.03 -18.38 -6.37
CA PRO A 90 -1.42 -18.43 -6.51
C PRO A 90 -2.09 -17.19 -5.88
N LEU A 91 -3.13 -16.68 -6.54
CA LEU A 91 -3.96 -15.61 -5.97
C LEU A 91 -4.65 -16.09 -4.69
N GLY A 92 -4.44 -15.35 -3.61
CA GLY A 92 -4.91 -15.63 -2.27
C GLY A 92 -3.77 -16.03 -1.32
N ASP A 93 -2.65 -16.54 -1.84
CA ASP A 93 -1.57 -17.09 -1.01
C ASP A 93 -0.70 -15.97 -0.43
N VAL A 94 0.10 -15.29 -1.26
CA VAL A 94 0.91 -14.14 -0.83
C VAL A 94 0.15 -12.82 -1.00
N VAL A 95 -0.60 -12.71 -2.11
CA VAL A 95 -1.39 -11.54 -2.48
C VAL A 95 -2.83 -11.98 -2.66
N GLY A 96 -3.75 -11.29 -1.99
CA GLY A 96 -5.18 -11.50 -2.15
C GLY A 96 -5.92 -10.17 -2.22
N PHE A 97 -7.25 -10.25 -2.29
CA PHE A 97 -8.09 -9.07 -2.28
C PHE A 97 -9.36 -9.25 -1.47
N LYS A 98 -9.90 -8.12 -0.99
CA LYS A 98 -11.19 -8.04 -0.33
C LYS A 98 -11.96 -6.83 -0.86
N VAL A 99 -13.08 -7.10 -1.50
CA VAL A 99 -14.02 -6.08 -1.98
C VAL A 99 -15.41 -6.43 -1.47
N ARG A 100 -16.38 -5.51 -1.64
CA ARG A 100 -17.76 -5.81 -1.25
C ARG A 100 -18.23 -7.11 -1.93
N PHE A 101 -18.78 -8.02 -1.14
CA PHE A 101 -19.30 -9.33 -1.55
C PHE A 101 -18.28 -10.35 -2.08
N GLN A 102 -16.98 -10.05 -2.07
CA GLN A 102 -15.97 -10.98 -2.54
C GLN A 102 -14.67 -10.86 -1.73
N ASP A 103 -14.25 -11.97 -1.17
CA ASP A 103 -13.01 -12.07 -0.40
C ASP A 103 -12.21 -13.27 -0.92
N ARG A 104 -10.96 -13.02 -1.30
CA ARG A 104 -10.00 -14.05 -1.68
C ARG A 104 -8.65 -13.69 -1.09
N LEU A 105 -8.50 -14.03 0.18
CA LEU A 105 -7.31 -13.77 0.97
C LEU A 105 -7.09 -14.93 1.95
N SER A 106 -5.93 -15.58 1.90
CA SER A 106 -5.55 -16.56 2.91
C SER A 106 -5.19 -15.85 4.23
N ARG A 107 -5.20 -16.60 5.33
CA ARG A 107 -4.75 -16.06 6.63
C ARG A 107 -3.28 -15.65 6.62
N ASP A 108 -2.47 -16.29 5.79
CA ASP A 108 -1.02 -16.10 5.70
C ASP A 108 -0.61 -15.10 4.61
N ALA A 109 -1.58 -14.56 3.87
CA ALA A 109 -1.33 -13.51 2.89
C ALA A 109 -0.64 -12.31 3.51
N SER A 110 0.22 -11.69 2.70
CA SER A 110 1.01 -10.53 3.12
C SER A 110 0.50 -9.24 2.52
N VAL A 111 -0.11 -9.29 1.34
CA VAL A 111 -0.67 -8.12 0.66
C VAL A 111 -2.17 -8.30 0.49
N LYS A 112 -2.95 -7.35 1.00
CA LYS A 112 -4.40 -7.28 0.82
C LYS A 112 -4.76 -6.08 -0.04
N LEU A 113 -5.18 -6.36 -1.28
CA LEU A 113 -5.82 -5.36 -2.13
C LEU A 113 -7.26 -5.17 -1.69
N MET A 114 -7.73 -3.94 -1.60
CA MET A 114 -9.10 -3.68 -1.19
C MET A 114 -9.62 -2.37 -1.75
N THR A 115 -10.93 -2.15 -1.67
CA THR A 115 -11.46 -0.81 -1.92
C THR A 115 -11.26 0.09 -0.72
N ASP A 116 -11.20 1.40 -0.94
CA ASP A 116 -11.10 2.40 0.14
C ASP A 116 -12.20 2.20 1.20
N GLY A 117 -13.44 1.96 0.75
CA GLY A 117 -14.57 1.69 1.65
C GLY A 117 -14.42 0.42 2.50
N ILE A 118 -13.61 -0.56 2.09
CA ILE A 118 -13.31 -1.75 2.91
C ILE A 118 -12.31 -1.38 4.00
N LEU A 119 -11.24 -0.64 3.68
CA LEU A 119 -10.30 -0.17 4.69
C LEU A 119 -10.99 0.76 5.69
N LEU A 120 -11.83 1.68 5.20
CA LEU A 120 -12.60 2.59 6.03
C LEU A 120 -13.59 1.85 6.94
N ALA A 121 -14.22 0.77 6.47
CA ALA A 121 -15.06 -0.06 7.33
C ALA A 121 -14.26 -0.78 8.42
N GLU A 122 -13.03 -1.21 8.12
CA GLU A 122 -12.15 -1.87 9.09
C GLU A 122 -11.68 -0.93 10.21
N THR A 123 -11.68 0.39 10.02
CA THR A 123 -11.37 1.34 11.10
C THR A 123 -12.38 1.30 12.25
N GLN A 124 -13.60 0.82 12.00
CA GLN A 124 -14.62 0.69 13.05
C GLN A 124 -14.31 -0.42 14.06
N THR A 125 -13.66 -1.49 13.60
CA THR A 125 -13.33 -2.66 14.42
C THR A 125 -11.85 -2.74 14.79
N ASP A 126 -10.99 -2.10 14.00
CA ASP A 126 -9.57 -1.90 14.29
C ASP A 126 -9.21 -0.40 14.18
N PRO A 127 -9.53 0.42 15.21
CA PRO A 127 -9.35 1.87 15.15
C PRO A 127 -7.89 2.36 15.09
N LEU A 128 -6.94 1.44 15.24
CA LEU A 128 -5.53 1.77 15.06
C LEU A 128 -4.94 1.06 13.85
N LEU A 129 -5.73 0.33 13.07
CA LEU A 129 -5.30 -0.46 11.91
C LEU A 129 -4.10 -1.36 12.25
N LYS A 130 -4.14 -1.99 13.44
CA LYS A 130 -3.08 -2.86 13.98
C LYS A 130 -2.82 -4.09 13.13
N ALA A 131 -3.80 -4.51 12.32
CA ALA A 131 -3.63 -5.57 11.33
C ALA A 131 -2.57 -5.24 10.27
N TYR A 132 -2.15 -3.98 10.13
CA TYR A 132 -1.24 -3.50 9.08
C TYR A 132 0.07 -2.93 9.60
N ASP A 133 1.16 -3.22 8.91
CA ASP A 133 2.45 -2.53 9.07
C ASP A 133 2.68 -1.47 7.98
N THR A 134 1.93 -1.56 6.88
CA THR A 134 2.04 -0.68 5.72
C THR A 134 0.65 -0.49 5.11
N ILE A 135 0.31 0.76 4.80
CA ILE A 135 -0.90 1.10 4.04
C ILE A 135 -0.49 1.89 2.81
N ILE A 136 -0.94 1.44 1.64
CA ILE A 136 -0.78 2.11 0.36
C ILE A 136 -2.14 2.65 -0.04
N ILE A 137 -2.28 3.98 -0.12
CA ILE A 137 -3.45 4.66 -0.68
C ILE A 137 -3.15 4.96 -2.14
N ASP A 138 -3.67 4.12 -3.04
CA ASP A 138 -3.42 4.25 -4.48
C ASP A 138 -4.43 5.19 -5.13
N GLU A 139 -4.04 5.82 -6.24
CA GLU A 139 -4.90 6.70 -7.01
C GLU A 139 -5.52 7.84 -6.15
N ALA A 140 -4.74 8.40 -5.22
CA ALA A 140 -5.23 9.42 -4.28
C ALA A 140 -5.72 10.71 -4.96
N HIS A 141 -5.42 10.88 -6.24
CA HIS A 141 -5.94 11.94 -7.10
C HIS A 141 -7.39 11.72 -7.54
N GLU A 142 -7.95 10.53 -7.36
CA GLU A 142 -9.38 10.29 -7.55
C GLU A 142 -10.14 11.06 -6.46
N ARG A 143 -11.07 11.92 -6.87
CA ARG A 143 -11.83 12.81 -5.97
C ARG A 143 -12.92 12.06 -5.23
N SER A 144 -12.53 11.11 -4.39
CA SER A 144 -13.41 10.24 -3.62
C SER A 144 -13.42 10.64 -2.15
N LEU A 145 -14.62 10.83 -1.59
CA LEU A 145 -14.78 11.10 -0.15
C LEU A 145 -14.13 10.03 0.73
N ASN A 146 -14.14 8.76 0.30
CA ASN A 146 -13.50 7.69 1.07
C ASN A 146 -11.98 7.88 1.16
N ILE A 147 -11.35 8.35 0.09
CA ILE A 147 -9.91 8.65 0.09
C ILE A 147 -9.64 9.81 1.03
N ASP A 148 -10.39 10.92 0.92
CA ASP A 148 -10.24 12.08 1.80
C ASP A 148 -10.38 11.71 3.29
N PHE A 149 -11.39 10.90 3.63
CA PHE A 149 -11.57 10.39 5.00
C PHE A 149 -10.41 9.49 5.44
N LEU A 150 -9.94 8.58 4.59
CA LEU A 150 -8.79 7.74 4.93
C LEU A 150 -7.52 8.55 5.15
N LEU A 151 -7.25 9.56 4.33
CA LEU A 151 -6.08 10.43 4.50
C LEU A 151 -6.15 11.24 5.80
N GLY A 152 -7.34 11.76 6.14
CA GLY A 152 -7.57 12.42 7.44
C GLY A 152 -7.39 11.47 8.62
N TYR A 153 -7.98 10.28 8.53
CA TYR A 153 -7.91 9.25 9.57
C TYR A 153 -6.48 8.74 9.80
N LEU A 154 -5.74 8.47 8.72
CA LEU A 154 -4.34 8.04 8.80
C LEU A 154 -3.50 9.10 9.49
N ARG A 155 -3.64 10.38 9.10
CA ARG A 155 -2.93 11.50 9.76
C ARG A 155 -3.18 11.53 11.27
N GLU A 156 -4.40 11.25 11.71
CA GLU A 156 -4.75 11.21 13.14
C GLU A 156 -4.08 10.05 13.89
N ILE A 157 -4.02 8.85 13.29
CA ILE A 157 -3.48 7.67 13.99
C ILE A 157 -1.95 7.55 13.94
N LEU A 158 -1.29 8.18 12.96
CA LEU A 158 0.16 8.04 12.74
C LEU A 158 1.02 8.38 13.98
N PRO A 159 0.73 9.44 14.78
CA PRO A 159 1.46 9.70 16.03
C PRO A 159 1.38 8.55 17.05
N ARG A 160 0.30 7.75 17.01
CA ARG A 160 0.08 6.59 17.90
C ARG A 160 0.57 5.27 17.28
N ARG A 161 0.96 5.29 16.00
CA ARG A 161 1.42 4.13 15.21
C ARG A 161 2.75 4.43 14.51
N PRO A 162 3.84 4.74 15.25
CA PRO A 162 5.15 5.02 14.64
C PRO A 162 5.70 3.85 13.82
N ASP A 163 5.20 2.63 14.03
CA ASP A 163 5.56 1.43 13.27
C ASP A 163 4.90 1.32 11.89
N LEU A 164 3.77 2.01 11.69
CA LEU A 164 2.98 1.99 10.46
C LEU A 164 3.63 2.88 9.39
N LYS A 165 3.88 2.30 8.22
CA LYS A 165 4.28 3.04 7.01
C LYS A 165 3.05 3.39 6.17
N VAL A 166 3.02 4.59 5.60
CA VAL A 166 1.98 5.02 4.67
C VAL A 166 2.63 5.45 3.35
N ILE A 167 2.11 4.93 2.25
CA ILE A 167 2.53 5.32 0.90
C ILE A 167 1.28 5.86 0.21
N VAL A 168 1.34 7.10 -0.27
CA VAL A 168 0.24 7.71 -1.03
C VAL A 168 0.70 7.84 -2.47
N THR A 169 -0.09 7.34 -3.41
CA THR A 169 0.27 7.46 -4.83
C THR A 169 -0.62 8.46 -5.54
N SER A 170 -0.06 9.18 -6.50
CA SER A 170 -0.81 10.08 -7.37
C SER A 170 -0.29 10.03 -8.80
N ALA A 171 -1.19 10.18 -9.77
CA ALA A 171 -0.82 10.39 -11.17
C ALA A 171 -0.75 11.88 -11.55
N THR A 172 -1.16 12.79 -10.66
CA THR A 172 -1.22 14.23 -10.89
C THR A 172 -0.24 15.00 -10.01
N ILE A 173 0.00 16.26 -10.37
CA ILE A 173 0.92 17.20 -9.72
C ILE A 173 0.45 17.64 -8.31
N ASP A 174 -0.69 17.15 -7.80
CA ASP A 174 -1.17 17.43 -6.43
C ASP A 174 -0.28 16.84 -5.29
N ALA A 175 0.95 16.44 -5.61
CA ALA A 175 1.97 15.96 -4.68
C ALA A 175 2.14 16.90 -3.48
N ASP A 176 2.28 18.21 -3.74
CA ASP A 176 2.51 19.22 -2.71
C ASP A 176 1.38 19.29 -1.68
N ARG A 177 0.14 19.09 -2.14
CA ARG A 177 -1.04 19.08 -1.26
C ARG A 177 -1.00 17.87 -0.34
N PHE A 178 -0.66 16.69 -0.85
CA PHE A 178 -0.53 15.48 -0.03
C PHE A 178 0.67 15.57 0.92
N ALA A 179 1.81 16.07 0.44
CA ALA A 179 3.01 16.30 1.23
C ALA A 179 2.73 17.24 2.41
N THR A 180 2.02 18.34 2.15
CA THR A 180 1.60 19.32 3.17
C THR A 180 0.58 18.72 4.14
N HIS A 181 -0.36 17.91 3.64
CA HIS A 181 -1.32 17.22 4.51
C HIS A 181 -0.63 16.29 5.51
N PHE A 182 0.46 15.63 5.14
CA PHE A 182 1.25 14.77 6.03
C PHE A 182 2.48 15.45 6.63
N ALA A 183 2.54 16.78 6.66
CA ALA A 183 3.66 17.49 7.24
C ALA A 183 3.91 17.09 8.70
N SER A 184 5.18 16.88 9.03
CA SER A 184 5.70 16.50 10.34
C SER A 184 6.65 17.57 10.88
N ARG A 185 7.27 17.32 12.04
CA ARG A 185 8.33 18.19 12.58
C ARG A 185 9.53 18.33 11.63
N ASN A 186 9.72 17.39 10.72
CA ASN A 186 10.81 17.38 9.73
C ASN A 186 10.43 18.04 8.41
N GLY A 187 9.23 18.64 8.31
CA GLY A 187 8.70 19.23 7.09
C GLY A 187 7.63 18.37 6.40
N PRO A 188 7.21 18.75 5.18
CA PRO A 188 6.28 17.98 4.35
C PRO A 188 6.77 16.54 4.12
N ALA A 189 5.85 15.61 3.85
CA ALA A 189 6.24 14.26 3.45
C ALA A 189 7.03 14.30 2.12
N PRO A 190 8.12 13.52 1.99
CA PRO A 190 8.92 13.45 0.77
C PRO A 190 8.15 12.79 -0.37
#